data_AF-A0A1Z3HRX2-F1
#
_entry.id   AF-A0A1Z3HRX2-F1
#
_cell.length_a   1.000
_cell.length_b   1.000
_cell.length_c   1.000
_cell.angle_alpha   90.00
_cell.angle_beta   90.00
_cell.angle_gamma   90.00
#
_symmetry.space_group_name_H-M   'P 1'
#
loop_
_entity.id
_entity.type
_entity.pdbx_description
1 polymer ?
#
loop_
_entity_poly.entity_id
_entity_poly.type
_entity_poly.pdbx_seq_one_letter_code
_entity_poly.pdbx_strand_id
1 'polypeptide(L)'
;MAFVETGNAIGAVTQLLREHLLPPTVPEADITVGRPEAAATSSQNPKLNLFLYEIQFDPSLRNHALDKGQPFPLWLVLKYLLTAFDTSGDSDSISAHGLLGEGMRALQELGLSPP
;
A
#
# COMPACT_ATOMS: atom_id res chain seq x y z
N MET A 1 -3.17 -1.78 26.27
CA MET A 1 -4.26 -1.78 25.27
C MET A 1 -3.76 -2.05 23.84
N ALA A 2 -2.52 -2.53 23.62
CA ALA A 2 -1.93 -2.68 22.28
C ALA A 2 -2.42 -3.92 21.48
N PHE A 3 -2.97 -4.94 22.13
CA PHE A 3 -3.34 -6.21 21.46
C PHE A 3 -4.64 -6.13 20.65
N VAL A 4 -5.49 -5.14 20.91
CA VAL A 4 -6.71 -4.91 20.10
C VAL A 4 -6.36 -4.19 18.79
N GLU A 5 -5.30 -3.39 18.78
CA GLU A 5 -4.82 -2.70 17.58
C GLU A 5 -4.11 -3.65 16.60
N THR A 6 -3.44 -4.70 17.08
CA THR A 6 -2.75 -5.68 16.22
C THR A 6 -3.69 -6.50 15.35
N GLY A 7 -4.94 -6.76 15.79
CA GLY A 7 -5.93 -7.52 15.02
C GLY A 7 -6.31 -6.86 13.68
N ASN A 8 -6.22 -5.53 13.61
CA ASN A 8 -6.53 -4.75 12.42
C ASN A 8 -5.27 -4.24 11.70
N ALA A 9 -4.07 -4.67 12.09
CA ALA A 9 -2.81 -4.10 11.61
C ALA A 9 -2.64 -4.19 10.09
N ILE A 10 -3.06 -5.29 9.46
CA ILE A 10 -2.99 -5.45 7.99
C ILE A 10 -3.86 -4.39 7.29
N GLY A 11 -5.09 -4.19 7.79
CA GLY A 11 -6.00 -3.18 7.27
C GLY A 11 -5.50 -1.76 7.54
N ALA A 12 -4.95 -1.51 8.73
CA ALA A 12 -4.37 -0.21 9.10
C ALA A 12 -3.18 0.16 8.21
N VAL A 13 -2.29 -0.79 7.88
CA VAL A 13 -1.19 -0.56 6.93
C VAL A 13 -1.74 -0.25 5.53
N THR A 14 -2.73 -1.00 5.06
CA THR A 14 -3.36 -0.74 3.76
C THR A 14 -3.98 0.66 3.71
N GLN A 15 -4.67 1.05 4.79
CA GLN A 15 -5.30 2.36 4.93
C GLN A 15 -4.26 3.47 4.95
N LEU A 16 -3.18 3.31 5.73
CA LEU A 16 -2.09 4.29 5.81
C LEU A 16 -1.41 4.50 4.45
N LEU A 17 -1.12 3.42 3.71
CA LEU A 17 -0.56 3.51 2.35
C LEU A 17 -1.51 4.25 1.42
N ARG A 18 -2.80 3.93 1.46
CA ARG A 18 -3.83 4.60 0.66
C ARG A 18 -3.93 6.09 0.99
N GLU A 19 -4.01 6.42 2.28
CA GLU A 19 -4.14 7.82 2.76
C GLU A 19 -2.95 8.67 2.35
N HIS A 20 -1.75 8.11 2.35
CA HIS A 20 -0.55 8.82 1.90
C HIS A 20 -0.56 9.13 0.40
N LEU A 21 -1.17 8.24 -0.40
CA LEU A 21 -1.31 8.41 -1.85
C LEU A 21 -2.45 9.35 -2.24
N LEU A 22 -3.39 9.64 -1.34
CA LEU A 22 -4.49 10.56 -1.63
C LEU A 22 -3.96 11.99 -1.89
N PRO A 23 -4.77 12.85 -2.54
CA PRO A 23 -4.45 14.27 -2.69
C PRO A 23 -4.11 14.90 -1.33
N PRO A 24 -3.06 15.75 -1.24
CA PRO A 24 -2.38 16.45 -2.35
C PRO A 24 -1.20 15.69 -2.98
N THR A 25 -0.85 14.49 -2.51
CA THR A 25 0.38 13.81 -2.90
C THR A 25 0.35 13.32 -4.36
N VAL A 26 -0.77 12.71 -4.77
CA VAL A 26 -1.02 12.30 -6.16
C VAL A 26 -2.38 12.88 -6.58
N PRO A 27 -2.42 14.14 -7.06
CA PRO A 27 -3.67 14.90 -7.18
C PRO A 27 -4.57 14.43 -8.32
N GLU A 28 -4.03 13.81 -9.36
CA GLU A 28 -4.77 13.46 -10.57
C GLU A 28 -5.35 12.04 -10.55
N ALA A 29 -5.10 11.24 -9.51
CA ALA A 29 -5.42 9.81 -9.50
C ALA A 29 -6.45 9.39 -8.46
N ASP A 30 -7.35 8.50 -8.89
CA ASP A 30 -8.24 7.76 -8.00
C ASP A 30 -7.48 6.58 -7.38
N ILE A 31 -7.35 6.57 -6.05
CA ILE A 31 -6.63 5.50 -5.33
C ILE A 31 -7.58 4.34 -5.01
N THR A 32 -7.31 3.17 -5.58
CA THR A 32 -8.10 1.94 -5.36
C THR A 32 -7.31 0.88 -4.60
N VAL A 33 -8.03 -0.01 -3.92
CA VAL A 33 -7.46 -1.18 -3.25
C VAL A 33 -8.20 -2.41 -3.74
N GLY A 34 -7.47 -3.36 -4.32
CA GLY A 34 -8.08 -4.56 -4.87
C GLY A 34 -7.25 -5.20 -5.96
N ARG A 35 -7.84 -6.22 -6.59
CA ARG A 35 -7.16 -6.97 -7.66
C ARG A 35 -6.97 -6.07 -8.89
N PRO A 36 -5.80 -6.11 -9.58
CA PRO A 36 -5.52 -5.24 -10.71
C PRO A 36 -6.59 -5.31 -11.81
N GLU A 37 -7.13 -6.49 -12.10
CA GLU A 37 -8.16 -6.68 -13.12
C GLU A 37 -9.48 -5.97 -12.81
N ALA A 38 -9.77 -5.71 -11.53
CA ALA A 38 -10.96 -4.95 -11.13
C ALA A 38 -10.74 -3.43 -11.26
N ALA A 39 -9.48 -2.98 -11.15
CA ALA A 39 -9.10 -1.58 -11.29
C ALA A 39 -8.92 -1.16 -12.76
N ALA A 40 -8.58 -2.11 -13.64
CA ALA A 40 -8.42 -1.96 -15.10
C ALA A 40 -9.75 -1.69 -15.82
N THR A 41 -10.40 -0.57 -15.50
CA THR A 41 -11.68 -0.15 -16.05
C THR A 41 -11.61 1.31 -16.45
N SER A 42 -12.27 1.66 -17.54
CA SER A 42 -12.37 3.04 -18.00
C SER A 42 -12.99 3.93 -16.92
N SER A 43 -12.37 5.08 -16.64
CA SER A 43 -12.83 6.07 -15.66
C SER A 43 -12.50 7.49 -16.11
N GLN A 44 -13.16 8.47 -15.48
CA GLN A 44 -12.91 9.88 -15.78
C GLN A 44 -11.50 10.31 -15.35
N ASN A 45 -11.01 9.76 -14.24
CA ASN A 45 -9.65 9.97 -13.73
C ASN A 45 -8.80 8.72 -13.97
N PRO A 46 -7.47 8.87 -14.13
CA PRO A 46 -6.57 7.74 -14.04
C PRO A 46 -6.59 7.13 -12.63
N LYS A 47 -6.18 5.87 -12.50
CA LYS A 47 -6.25 5.12 -11.25
C LYS A 47 -4.88 4.65 -10.81
N LEU A 48 -4.65 4.68 -9.51
CA LEU A 48 -3.52 4.06 -8.87
C LEU A 48 -4.04 2.99 -7.90
N ASN A 49 -3.72 1.73 -8.17
CA ASN A 49 -4.26 0.59 -7.44
C ASN A 49 -3.21 -0.09 -6.57
N LEU A 50 -3.56 -0.34 -5.31
CA LEU A 50 -2.79 -1.11 -4.35
C LEU A 50 -3.37 -2.52 -4.23
N PHE A 51 -2.53 -3.53 -4.44
CA PHE A 51 -2.91 -4.94 -4.28
C PHE A 51 -1.96 -5.67 -3.33
N LEU A 52 -2.46 -6.15 -2.19
CA LEU A 52 -1.71 -7.04 -1.30
C LEU A 52 -1.67 -8.44 -1.91
N TYR A 53 -0.56 -8.80 -2.55
CA TYR A 53 -0.44 -10.06 -3.28
C TYR A 53 0.20 -11.17 -2.43
N GLU A 54 0.96 -10.82 -1.39
CA GLU A 54 1.63 -11.80 -0.55
C GLU A 54 1.79 -11.29 0.89
N ILE A 55 1.63 -12.21 1.84
CA ILE A 55 1.90 -12.01 3.26
C ILE A 55 2.89 -13.08 3.71
N GLN A 56 4.00 -12.66 4.30
CA GLN A 56 5.02 -13.57 4.82
C GLN A 56 5.25 -13.32 6.32
N PHE A 57 5.68 -14.34 7.04
CA PHE A 57 6.26 -14.13 8.37
C PHE A 57 7.71 -13.65 8.22
N ASP A 58 8.11 -12.68 9.02
CA ASP A 58 9.52 -12.33 9.15
C ASP A 58 10.21 -13.36 10.06
N PRO A 59 11.07 -14.26 9.53
CA PRO A 59 11.74 -15.25 10.35
C PRO A 59 12.79 -14.64 11.29
N SER A 60 13.35 -13.47 10.95
CA SER A 60 14.40 -12.82 11.72
C SER A 60 13.90 -12.22 13.03
N LEU A 61 12.60 -11.90 13.10
CA LEU A 61 11.97 -11.25 14.25
C LEU A 61 11.14 -12.19 15.13
N ARG A 62 11.02 -13.49 14.80
CA ARG A 62 10.12 -14.44 15.48
C ARG A 62 10.25 -14.54 17.01
N ASN A 63 11.38 -14.16 17.59
CA ASN A 63 11.64 -14.16 19.04
C ASN A 63 11.91 -12.76 19.61
N HIS A 64 11.59 -11.71 18.86
CA HIS A 64 11.72 -10.34 19.32
C HIS A 64 10.39 -9.88 19.89
N ALA A 65 10.36 -9.63 21.21
CA ALA A 65 9.22 -9.01 21.85
C ALA A 65 9.26 -7.50 21.57
N LEU A 66 8.10 -6.90 21.30
CA LEU A 66 7.96 -5.44 21.18
C LEU A 66 8.32 -4.75 22.51
N ASP A 67 7.89 -5.33 23.64
CA ASP A 67 8.18 -4.86 24.98
C ASP A 67 8.55 -6.03 25.90
N LYS A 68 9.34 -5.75 26.96
CA LYS A 68 9.71 -6.74 27.96
C LYS A 68 8.46 -7.32 28.65
N GLY A 69 8.33 -8.64 28.59
CA GLY A 69 7.25 -9.38 29.27
C GLY A 69 5.96 -9.55 28.44
N GLN A 70 5.91 -9.05 27.20
CA GLN A 70 4.81 -9.32 26.29
C GLN A 70 5.04 -10.63 25.49
N PRO A 71 3.96 -11.33 25.09
CA PRO A 71 4.09 -12.45 24.15
C PRO A 71 4.72 -11.99 22.83
N PHE A 72 5.49 -12.86 22.18
CA PHE A 72 6.10 -12.55 20.89
C PHE A 72 5.01 -12.30 19.84
N PRO A 73 4.98 -11.12 19.20
CA PRO A 73 4.00 -10.84 18.16
C PRO A 73 4.31 -11.63 16.88
N LEU A 74 3.30 -11.76 16.03
CA LEU A 74 3.50 -12.27 14.67
C LEU A 74 4.06 -11.14 13.81
N TRP A 75 5.36 -11.19 13.54
CA TRP A 75 6.01 -10.28 12.62
C TRP A 75 5.66 -10.65 11.18
N LEU A 76 5.04 -9.72 10.46
CA LEU A 76 4.55 -9.92 9.10
C LEU A 76 5.24 -8.96 8.13
N VAL A 77 5.57 -9.47 6.95
CA VAL A 77 5.97 -8.70 5.78
C VAL A 77 4.80 -8.70 4.81
N LEU A 78 4.23 -7.53 4.55
CA LEU A 78 3.13 -7.32 3.62
C LEU A 78 3.69 -6.83 2.28
N LYS A 79 3.52 -7.60 1.22
CA LYS A 79 4.01 -7.24 -0.11
C LYS A 79 2.86 -6.72 -0.98
N TYR A 80 2.96 -5.46 -1.34
CA TYR A 80 2.00 -4.79 -2.21
C TYR A 80 2.55 -4.69 -3.64
N LEU A 81 1.64 -4.84 -4.60
CA LEU A 81 1.84 -4.49 -5.99
C LEU A 81 1.11 -3.17 -6.24
N LEU A 82 1.85 -2.18 -6.75
CA LEU A 82 1.31 -0.90 -7.18
C LEU A 82 1.14 -0.95 -8.70
N THR A 83 -0.07 -0.71 -9.19
CA THR A 83 -0.39 -0.66 -10.62
C THR A 83 -1.07 0.64 -10.96
N ALA A 84 -0.70 1.29 -12.05
CA ALA A 84 -1.36 2.48 -12.56
C ALA A 84 -2.18 2.12 -13.81
N PHE A 85 -3.30 2.83 -13.99
CA PHE A 85 -4.15 2.73 -15.17
C PHE A 85 -4.52 4.13 -15.65
N ASP A 86 -4.54 4.35 -16.95
CA ASP A 86 -5.08 5.58 -17.52
C ASP A 86 -6.61 5.61 -17.53
N THR A 87 -7.19 6.66 -18.12
CA THR A 87 -8.65 6.86 -18.21
C THR A 87 -9.33 5.80 -19.08
N SER A 88 -8.61 5.13 -19.97
CA SER A 88 -9.11 4.01 -20.78
C SER A 88 -9.01 2.66 -20.06
N GLY A 89 -8.29 2.60 -18.94
CA GLY A 89 -8.01 1.37 -18.19
C GLY A 89 -6.76 0.65 -18.68
N ASP A 90 -5.92 1.29 -19.50
CA ASP A 90 -4.64 0.72 -19.96
C ASP A 90 -3.54 1.01 -18.93
N SER A 91 -2.75 -0.01 -18.60
CA SER A 91 -1.60 0.10 -17.69
C SER A 91 -0.29 0.43 -18.41
N ASP A 92 -0.23 0.20 -19.72
CA ASP A 92 1.02 0.25 -20.48
C ASP A 92 1.18 1.57 -21.25
N SER A 93 0.31 2.55 -20.97
CA SER A 93 0.38 3.88 -21.57
C SER A 93 1.40 4.78 -20.87
N ILE A 94 1.90 5.78 -21.60
CA ILE A 94 2.88 6.75 -21.07
C ILE A 94 2.32 7.49 -19.85
N SER A 95 1.02 7.83 -19.86
CA SER A 95 0.34 8.44 -18.73
C SER A 95 0.29 7.52 -17.50
N ALA A 96 0.00 6.23 -17.68
CA ALA A 96 -0.03 5.27 -16.59
C ALA A 96 1.37 5.11 -15.97
N HIS A 97 2.43 5.03 -16.79
CA HIS A 97 3.81 4.99 -16.29
C HIS A 97 4.22 6.26 -15.55
N GLY A 98 3.81 7.45 -16.02
CA GLY A 98 4.04 8.71 -15.32
C GLY A 98 3.40 8.72 -13.94
N LEU A 99 2.12 8.33 -13.87
CA LEU A 99 1.39 8.20 -12.63
C LEU A 99 2.01 7.18 -11.66
N LEU A 100 2.51 6.05 -12.19
CA LEU A 100 3.22 5.07 -11.38
C LEU A 100 4.49 5.67 -10.75
N GLY A 101 5.22 6.51 -11.49
CA GLY A 101 6.39 7.25 -10.99
C GLY A 101 6.04 8.18 -9.83
N GLU A 102 4.94 8.92 -9.95
CA GLU A 102 4.43 9.79 -8.87
C GLU A 102 4.05 8.99 -7.62
N GLY A 103 3.31 7.89 -7.79
CA GLY A 103 2.94 6.99 -6.70
C GLY A 103 4.14 6.37 -6.00
N MET A 104 5.17 5.96 -6.75
CA MET A 104 6.40 5.41 -6.17
C MET A 104 7.19 6.45 -5.38
N ARG A 105 7.25 7.70 -5.87
CA ARG A 105 7.88 8.79 -5.14
C ARG A 105 7.16 9.07 -3.82
N ALA A 106 5.83 9.13 -3.84
CA ALA A 106 5.02 9.30 -2.64
C ALA A 106 5.33 8.21 -1.59
N LEU A 107 5.29 6.94 -1.99
CA LEU A 107 5.60 5.83 -1.07
C LEU A 107 7.03 5.86 -0.54
N GLN A 108 8.00 6.36 -1.32
CA GLN A 108 9.37 6.54 -0.84
C GLN A 108 9.46 7.60 0.25
N GLU A 109 8.73 8.72 0.12
CA GLU A 109 8.68 9.79 1.12
C GLU A 109 8.11 9.28 2.46
N LEU A 110 7.10 8.41 2.42
CA LEU A 110 6.57 7.74 3.61
C LEU A 110 7.61 6.86 4.33
N GLY A 111 8.41 6.10 3.57
CA GLY A 111 9.44 5.21 4.12
C GLY A 111 10.62 5.95 4.76
N LEU A 112 10.80 7.24 4.46
CA LEU A 112 11.83 8.10 5.05
C LEU A 112 11.37 8.80 6.33
N SER A 113 10.07 8.78 6.64
CA SER A 113 9.56 9.30 7.91
C SER A 113 9.89 8.34 9.06
N PRO A 114 10.45 8.81 10.18
CA PRO A 114 10.61 7.97 11.36
C PRO A 114 9.24 7.48 11.87
N PRO A 115 9.17 6.28 12.48
CA PRO A 115 7.94 5.70 13.03
C PRO A 115 7.41 6.46 14.25
#